data_AF-A0A1F3XSQ2-F1
#
_entry.id   AF-A0A1F3XSQ2-F1
#
_cell.length_a   1.000
_cell.length_b   1.000
_cell.length_c   1.000
_cell.angle_alpha   90.00
_cell.angle_beta   90.00
_cell.angle_gamma   90.00
#
_symmetry.space_group_name_H-M   'P 1'
#
loop_
_entity.id
_entity.type
_entity.pdbx_description
1 polymer ?
#
loop_
_entity_poly.entity_id
_entity_poly.type
_entity_poly.pdbx_seq_one_letter_code
_entity_poly.pdbx_strand_id
1 'polypeptide(L)'
;MPNDSDAWRRFRQREDKREEEGGLAKPGKPGASRSPMEGLPKDDTARFQQLLDQADPMIEQVGNLYAQFFSGAEKRAPIEKRAQLDHIMDVLFNMPKATPAQKFRYGSLQNRYIVNRDKWDKTLKALEDGKRKRTTVKH
;
A
#
# COMPACT_ATOMS: atom_id res chain seq x y z
N MET A 1 -17.38 10.83 10.44
CA MET A 1 -15.93 10.54 10.36
C MET A 1 -15.59 10.35 8.89
N PRO A 2 -14.87 11.29 8.26
CA PRO A 2 -14.41 11.10 6.88
C PRO A 2 -13.54 9.84 6.80
N ASN A 3 -13.85 8.96 5.85
CA ASN A 3 -13.15 7.69 5.68
C ASN A 3 -11.79 7.97 5.03
N ASP A 4 -10.70 7.93 5.81
CA ASP A 4 -9.31 8.13 5.34
C ASP A 4 -8.96 7.23 4.13
N SER A 5 -9.71 6.14 3.93
CA SER A 5 -9.64 5.22 2.79
C SER A 5 -9.84 5.88 1.41
N ASP A 6 -10.52 7.02 1.30
CA ASP A 6 -10.83 7.69 0.02
C ASP A 6 -9.65 8.53 -0.52
N ALA A 7 -8.78 9.04 0.36
CA ALA A 7 -7.60 9.83 -0.02
C ALA A 7 -6.63 9.01 -0.89
N TRP A 8 -6.52 7.70 -0.61
CA TRP A 8 -5.63 6.76 -1.29
C TRP A 8 -6.01 6.48 -2.74
N ARG A 9 -7.32 6.48 -3.08
CA ARG A 9 -7.78 6.31 -4.46
C ARG A 9 -7.54 7.56 -5.31
N ARG A 10 -7.64 8.74 -4.71
CA ARG A 10 -7.42 10.03 -5.39
C ARG A 10 -5.93 10.33 -5.63
N PHE A 11 -5.03 9.72 -4.88
CA PHE A 11 -3.59 9.86 -5.08
C PHE A 11 -3.09 9.15 -6.35
N ARG A 12 -3.57 7.93 -6.63
CA ARG A 12 -3.20 7.17 -7.85
C ARG A 12 -3.56 7.92 -9.14
N GLN A 13 -4.72 8.59 -9.19
CA GLN A 13 -5.11 9.41 -10.35
C GLN A 13 -4.22 10.65 -10.56
N ARG A 14 -3.49 11.11 -9.53
CA ARG A 14 -2.64 12.29 -9.61
C ARG A 14 -1.23 12.00 -10.12
N GLU A 15 -0.71 10.78 -9.94
CA GLU A 15 0.59 10.39 -10.50
C GLU A 15 0.50 10.13 -12.01
N ASP A 16 -0.55 9.46 -12.50
CA ASP A 16 -0.78 9.27 -13.95
C ASP A 16 -0.99 10.60 -14.70
N LYS A 17 -1.66 11.59 -14.08
CA LYS A 17 -1.94 12.88 -14.73
C LYS A 17 -0.73 13.82 -14.83
N ARG A 18 0.39 13.51 -14.15
CA ARG A 18 1.59 14.36 -14.17
C ARG A 18 2.61 13.94 -15.24
N GLU A 19 2.43 12.78 -15.87
CA GLU A 19 3.31 12.30 -16.93
C GLU A 19 2.83 12.70 -18.35
N GLU A 20 1.55 13.04 -18.54
CA GLU A 20 1.01 13.42 -19.86
C GLU A 20 1.17 14.92 -20.23
N GLU A 21 1.42 15.82 -19.28
CA GLU A 21 1.56 17.27 -19.54
C GLU A 21 3.04 17.76 -19.54
N GLY A 22 3.99 16.88 -19.88
CA GLY A 22 5.44 17.16 -19.86
C GLY A 22 6.10 17.45 -21.21
N GLY A 23 5.33 17.69 -22.26
CA GLY A 23 5.83 17.99 -23.61
C GLY A 23 6.16 19.47 -23.83
N LEU A 24 7.44 19.75 -24.12
CA LEU A 24 7.97 20.98 -24.75
C LEU A 24 8.13 22.26 -23.89
N ALA A 25 9.35 22.48 -23.38
CA ALA A 25 10.11 23.74 -23.53
C ALA A 25 11.47 23.67 -22.79
N LYS A 26 12.58 23.83 -23.52
CA LYS A 26 13.86 24.35 -22.98
C LYS A 26 13.91 25.84 -23.33
N PRO A 27 14.33 26.75 -22.44
CA PRO A 27 15.74 27.17 -22.48
C PRO A 27 16.34 27.65 -21.14
N GLY A 28 17.69 27.68 -21.07
CA GLY A 28 18.44 28.61 -20.22
C GLY A 28 19.04 28.06 -18.90
N LYS A 29 20.37 27.90 -18.87
CA LYS A 29 21.19 28.03 -17.64
C LYS A 29 21.74 29.47 -17.62
N PRO A 30 21.84 30.13 -16.46
CA PRO A 30 23.11 30.08 -15.74
C PRO A 30 22.93 29.88 -14.21
N GLY A 31 24.06 29.66 -13.53
CA GLY A 31 24.14 28.99 -12.24
C GLY A 31 23.42 29.65 -11.07
N ALA A 32 22.80 28.80 -10.25
CA ALA A 32 22.62 28.99 -8.82
C ALA A 32 22.65 27.59 -8.19
N SER A 33 23.67 27.35 -7.38
CA SER A 33 23.77 26.35 -6.31
C SER A 33 23.07 25.00 -6.55
N ARG A 34 23.86 23.99 -6.95
CA ARG A 34 23.54 22.61 -6.56
C ARG A 34 23.60 22.56 -5.03
N SER A 35 22.48 22.79 -4.37
CA SER A 35 22.38 22.45 -2.95
C SER A 35 22.72 20.97 -2.80
N PRO A 36 23.59 20.61 -1.84
CA PRO A 36 23.98 19.23 -1.63
C PRO A 36 22.74 18.38 -1.35
N MET A 37 22.63 17.22 -1.99
CA MET A 37 21.73 16.15 -1.55
C MET A 37 22.32 15.53 -0.26
N GLU A 38 22.57 16.35 0.75
CA GLU A 38 23.29 15.99 1.95
C GLU A 38 22.32 16.10 3.12
N GLY A 39 21.95 14.93 3.67
CA GLY A 39 21.34 14.86 4.98
C GLY A 39 19.88 14.44 5.05
N LEU A 40 19.40 13.52 4.21
CA LEU A 40 18.39 12.60 4.74
C LEU A 40 19.09 11.72 5.80
N PRO A 41 18.59 11.63 7.04
CA PRO A 41 19.16 10.76 8.05
C PRO A 41 19.30 9.36 7.45
N LYS A 42 20.49 8.77 7.50
CA LYS A 42 20.71 7.38 7.05
C LYS A 42 19.73 6.43 7.73
N ASP A 43 19.34 6.78 8.97
CA ASP A 43 18.36 6.09 9.78
C ASP A 43 16.97 6.03 9.14
N ASP A 44 16.47 7.11 8.53
CA ASP A 44 15.15 7.12 7.89
C ASP A 44 15.13 6.24 6.64
N THR A 45 16.23 6.22 5.89
CA THR A 45 16.37 5.38 4.69
C THR A 45 16.42 3.90 5.08
N ALA A 46 17.17 3.55 6.13
CA ALA A 46 17.27 2.19 6.63
C ALA A 46 15.94 1.72 7.24
N ARG A 47 15.26 2.57 8.00
CA ARG A 47 13.95 2.30 8.58
C ARG A 47 12.88 2.09 7.51
N PHE A 48 12.86 2.92 6.47
CA PHE A 48 11.96 2.74 5.34
C PHE A 48 12.14 1.38 4.68
N GLN A 49 13.41 0.97 4.50
CA GLN A 49 13.76 -0.31 3.91
C GLN A 49 13.27 -1.48 4.77
N GLN A 50 13.51 -1.43 6.09
CA GLN A 50 13.01 -2.44 7.03
C GLN A 50 11.48 -2.57 6.99
N LEU A 51 10.77 -1.44 6.92
CA LEU A 51 9.31 -1.45 6.84
C LEU A 51 8.80 -2.01 5.52
N LEU A 52 9.48 -1.77 4.40
CA LEU A 52 9.18 -2.43 3.12
C LEU A 52 9.36 -3.95 3.22
N ASP A 53 10.47 -4.39 3.80
CA ASP A 53 10.80 -5.82 3.93
C ASP A 53 9.86 -6.54 4.90
N GLN A 54 9.31 -5.83 5.89
CA GLN A 54 8.28 -6.34 6.79
C GLN A 54 6.89 -6.39 6.14
N ALA A 55 6.50 -5.34 5.41
CA ALA A 55 5.15 -5.22 4.85
C ALA A 55 4.85 -6.27 3.78
N ASP A 56 5.83 -6.59 2.94
CA ASP A 56 5.67 -7.52 1.81
C ASP A 56 5.18 -8.92 2.23
N PRO A 57 5.91 -9.67 3.08
CA PRO A 57 5.43 -10.97 3.56
C PRO A 57 4.12 -10.86 4.36
N MET A 58 3.86 -9.71 4.98
CA MET A 58 2.65 -9.52 5.78
C MET A 58 1.39 -9.37 4.92
N ILE A 59 1.49 -8.83 3.70
CA ILE A 59 0.39 -8.84 2.71
C ILE A 59 -0.03 -10.28 2.42
N GLU A 60 0.93 -11.15 2.13
CA GLU A 60 0.68 -12.57 1.84
C GLU A 60 0.11 -13.30 3.06
N GLN A 61 0.64 -13.03 4.26
CA GLN A 61 0.11 -13.58 5.51
C GLN A 61 -1.37 -13.22 5.71
N VAL A 62 -1.72 -11.94 5.58
CA VAL A 62 -3.11 -11.48 5.74
C VAL A 62 -3.99 -12.10 4.65
N GLY A 63 -3.47 -12.21 3.41
CA GLY A 63 -4.14 -12.88 2.31
C GLY A 63 -4.50 -14.34 2.62
N ASN A 64 -3.56 -15.10 3.18
CA ASN A 64 -3.75 -16.48 3.58
C ASN A 64 -4.76 -16.63 4.71
N LEU A 65 -4.72 -15.75 5.73
CA LEU A 65 -5.69 -15.76 6.81
C LEU A 65 -7.11 -15.45 6.31
N TYR A 66 -7.26 -14.51 5.37
CA TYR A 66 -8.54 -14.25 4.72
C TYR A 66 -9.00 -15.45 3.90
N ALA A 67 -8.10 -16.13 3.18
CA ALA A 67 -8.43 -17.34 2.44
C ALA A 67 -8.97 -18.45 3.36
N GLN A 68 -8.34 -18.67 4.52
CA GLN A 68 -8.81 -19.61 5.56
C GLN A 68 -10.15 -19.20 6.17
N PHE A 69 -10.36 -17.91 6.40
CA PHE A 69 -11.63 -17.39 6.88
C PHE A 69 -12.76 -17.62 5.86
N PHE A 70 -12.51 -17.28 4.59
CA PHE A 70 -13.49 -17.43 3.52
C PHE A 70 -13.77 -18.89 3.16
N SER A 71 -12.79 -19.78 3.30
CA SER A 71 -12.99 -21.23 3.14
C SER A 71 -13.76 -21.85 4.31
N GLY A 72 -13.99 -21.12 5.39
CA GLY A 72 -14.67 -21.63 6.59
C GLY A 72 -13.75 -22.39 7.55
N ALA A 73 -12.46 -22.51 7.26
CA ALA A 73 -11.48 -23.15 8.14
C ALA A 73 -11.26 -22.35 9.43
N GLU A 74 -11.15 -21.03 9.32
CA GLU A 74 -11.01 -20.13 10.47
C GLU A 74 -12.33 -19.41 10.76
N LYS A 75 -12.79 -19.36 12.01
CA LYS A 75 -14.12 -18.81 12.33
C LYS A 75 -14.16 -17.28 12.23
N ARG A 76 -13.04 -16.60 12.51
CA ARG A 76 -12.95 -15.14 12.62
C ARG A 76 -12.10 -14.50 11.52
N ALA A 77 -12.47 -13.30 11.11
CA ALA A 77 -11.68 -12.52 10.15
C ALA A 77 -10.38 -12.01 10.82
N PRO A 78 -9.26 -11.89 10.07
CA PRO A 78 -7.96 -11.46 10.61
C PRO A 78 -7.87 -9.93 10.77
N ILE A 79 -8.79 -9.34 11.55
CA ILE A 79 -8.92 -7.89 11.71
C ILE A 79 -7.65 -7.27 12.29
N GLU A 80 -7.07 -7.88 13.33
CA GLU A 80 -5.86 -7.35 13.98
C GLU A 80 -4.65 -7.35 13.05
N LYS A 81 -4.45 -8.46 12.31
CA LYS A 81 -3.33 -8.58 11.35
C LYS A 81 -3.49 -7.63 10.18
N ARG A 82 -4.73 -7.42 9.71
CA ARG A 82 -5.03 -6.39 8.72
C ARG A 82 -4.75 -4.99 9.27
N ALA A 83 -5.19 -4.66 10.48
CA ALA A 83 -4.95 -3.35 11.08
C ALA A 83 -3.45 -3.05 11.25
N GLN A 84 -2.65 -4.05 11.63
CA GLN A 84 -1.19 -3.94 11.66
C GLN A 84 -0.61 -3.61 10.27
N LEU A 85 -1.13 -4.23 9.21
CA LEU A 85 -0.68 -3.99 7.84
C LEU A 85 -1.07 -2.59 7.37
N ASP A 86 -2.30 -2.20 7.63
CA ASP A 86 -2.82 -0.88 7.30
C ASP A 86 -1.98 0.21 7.99
N HIS A 87 -1.60 0.01 9.25
CA HIS A 87 -0.70 0.92 9.96
C HIS A 87 0.70 1.00 9.31
N ILE A 88 1.33 -0.13 8.97
CA ILE A 88 2.65 -0.11 8.32
C ILE A 88 2.59 0.60 6.96
N MET A 89 1.53 0.36 6.18
CA MET A 89 1.34 1.01 4.88
C MET A 89 1.14 2.52 5.02
N ASP A 90 0.43 2.97 6.06
CA ASP A 90 0.26 4.39 6.36
C ASP A 90 1.58 5.06 6.77
N VAL A 91 2.38 4.39 7.61
CA VAL A 91 3.73 4.88 7.97
C VAL A 91 4.63 4.95 6.72
N LEU A 92 4.61 3.93 5.86
CA LEU A 92 5.36 3.91 4.58
C LEU A 92 4.93 4.99 3.59
N PHE A 93 3.68 5.43 3.63
CA PHE A 93 3.20 6.52 2.80
C PHE A 93 3.74 7.86 3.26
N ASN A 94 3.68 8.12 4.57
CA ASN A 94 4.07 9.39 5.18
C ASN A 94 5.60 9.55 5.29
N MET A 95 6.38 8.48 5.19
CA MET A 95 7.85 8.55 5.19
C MET A 95 8.43 9.06 3.86
N PRO A 96 9.51 9.87 3.91
CA PRO A 96 10.19 10.35 2.71
C PRO A 96 10.89 9.19 1.97
N LYS A 97 10.59 9.07 0.66
CA LYS A 97 11.25 8.09 -0.21
C LYS A 97 12.51 8.71 -0.82
N ALA A 98 13.64 8.53 -0.14
CA ALA A 98 14.92 9.15 -0.46
C ALA A 98 15.46 8.74 -1.84
N THR A 99 15.30 7.46 -2.21
CA THR A 99 15.88 6.89 -3.43
C THR A 99 14.83 6.50 -4.47
N PRO A 100 15.15 6.56 -5.78
CA PRO A 100 14.27 6.04 -6.84
C PRO A 100 13.92 4.56 -6.66
N ALA A 101 14.88 3.75 -6.18
CA ALA A 101 14.66 2.33 -5.89
C ALA A 101 13.58 2.13 -4.81
N GLN A 102 13.60 2.92 -3.74
CA GLN A 102 12.58 2.89 -2.69
C GLN A 102 11.20 3.31 -3.22
N LYS A 103 11.13 4.34 -4.08
CA LYS A 103 9.89 4.76 -4.72
C LYS A 103 9.29 3.63 -5.55
N PHE A 104 10.10 3.01 -6.40
CA PHE A 104 9.68 1.88 -7.23
C PHE A 104 9.16 0.71 -6.38
N ARG A 105 9.96 0.27 -5.40
CA ARG A 105 9.59 -0.84 -4.51
C ARG A 105 8.30 -0.57 -3.74
N TYR A 106 8.18 0.64 -3.19
CA TYR A 106 6.97 1.08 -2.51
C TYR A 106 5.77 1.08 -3.46
N GLY A 107 5.91 1.58 -4.69
CA GLY A 107 4.83 1.58 -5.69
C GLY A 107 4.34 0.16 -6.02
N SER A 108 5.27 -0.78 -6.24
CA SER A 108 4.92 -2.19 -6.46
C SER A 108 4.22 -2.82 -5.25
N LEU A 109 4.73 -2.56 -4.05
CA LEU A 109 4.13 -3.04 -2.79
C LEU A 109 2.72 -2.47 -2.58
N GLN A 110 2.56 -1.15 -2.76
CA GLN A 110 1.30 -0.44 -2.61
C GLN A 110 0.24 -0.95 -3.58
N ASN A 111 0.62 -1.22 -4.83
CA ASN A 111 -0.28 -1.80 -5.81
C ASN A 111 -0.79 -3.18 -5.38
N ARG A 112 0.10 -4.07 -4.93
CA ARG A 112 -0.27 -5.40 -4.40
C ARG A 112 -1.19 -5.30 -3.19
N TYR A 113 -0.88 -4.41 -2.25
CA TYR A 113 -1.70 -4.16 -1.07
C TYR A 113 -3.12 -3.71 -1.45
N ILE A 114 -3.25 -2.72 -2.33
CA ILE A 114 -4.57 -2.19 -2.74
C ILE A 114 -5.43 -3.26 -3.42
N VAL A 115 -4.84 -4.04 -4.33
CA VAL A 115 -5.56 -5.13 -5.02
C VAL A 115 -6.08 -6.17 -4.02
N ASN A 116 -5.23 -6.59 -3.07
CA ASN A 116 -5.62 -7.55 -2.04
C ASN A 116 -6.68 -6.99 -1.10
N ARG A 117 -6.51 -5.75 -0.63
CA ARG A 117 -7.49 -5.07 0.24
C ARG A 117 -8.86 -4.97 -0.41
N ASP A 118 -8.92 -4.48 -1.65
CA ASP A 118 -10.18 -4.37 -2.38
C ASP A 118 -10.84 -5.75 -2.59
N LYS A 119 -10.04 -6.81 -2.82
CA LYS A 119 -10.54 -8.19 -2.91
C LYS A 119 -11.14 -8.65 -1.58
N TRP A 120 -10.47 -8.42 -0.46
CA TRP A 120 -10.98 -8.79 0.86
C TRP A 120 -12.27 -8.04 1.19
N ASP A 121 -12.31 -6.73 0.97
CA ASP A 121 -13.49 -5.89 1.24
C ASP A 121 -14.70 -6.29 0.40
N LYS A 122 -14.50 -6.53 -0.90
CA LYS A 122 -15.57 -7.03 -1.78
C LYS A 122 -16.09 -8.38 -1.31
N THR A 123 -15.20 -9.26 -0.85
CA THR A 123 -15.57 -10.61 -0.40
C THR A 123 -16.30 -10.57 0.94
N LEU A 124 -15.86 -9.73 1.89
CA LEU A 124 -16.54 -9.49 3.15
C LEU A 124 -17.94 -8.92 2.92
N LYS A 125 -18.07 -7.89 2.08
CA LYS A 125 -19.37 -7.31 1.74
C LYS A 125 -20.31 -8.33 1.08
N ALA A 126 -19.80 -9.15 0.17
CA ALA A 126 -20.61 -10.22 -0.44
C ALA A 126 -21.05 -11.29 0.59
N LEU A 127 -20.26 -11.50 1.63
CA LEU A 127 -20.60 -12.39 2.74
C LEU A 127 -21.71 -11.79 3.62
N GLU A 128 -21.59 -10.50 3.95
CA GLU A 128 -22.57 -9.74 4.74
C GLU A 128 -23.91 -9.63 4.02
N ASP A 129 -23.89 -9.37 2.70
CA ASP A 129 -25.08 -9.34 1.83
C ASP A 129 -25.72 -10.73 1.64
N GLY A 130 -25.11 -11.81 2.16
CA GLY A 130 -25.54 -13.20 1.95
C GLY A 130 -25.36 -13.72 0.53
N LYS A 131 -24.77 -12.93 -0.37
CA LYS A 131 -24.47 -13.29 -1.78
C LYS A 131 -23.39 -14.37 -1.88
N ARG A 132 -22.55 -14.51 -0.85
CA ARG A 132 -21.54 -15.55 -0.73
C ARG A 132 -21.77 -16.33 0.54
N LYS A 133 -21.90 -17.66 0.44
CA LYS A 133 -21.96 -18.55 1.60
C LYS A 133 -20.54 -19.03 1.92
N ARG A 134 -20.18 -19.06 3.21
CA ARG A 134 -18.96 -19.73 3.66
C ARG A 134 -19.18 -21.22 3.47
N THR A 135 -18.27 -21.90 2.76
CA THR A 135 -18.33 -23.36 2.66
C THR A 135 -17.86 -23.94 3.99
N THR A 136 -18.75 -24.02 4.98
CA THR A 136 -18.44 -24.73 6.21
C THR A 136 -18.28 -26.21 5.86
N VAL A 137 -17.04 -26.73 5.89
CA VAL A 137 -16.82 -28.17 5.83
C VAL A 137 -17.42 -28.74 7.11
N LYS A 138 -18.60 -29.36 6.99
CA LYS A 138 -19.18 -30.15 8.09
C LYS A 138 -18.29 -31.37 8.27
N HIS A 139 -17.65 -31.49 9.43
CA HIS A 139 -17.09 -32.75 9.92
C HIS A 139 -18.18 -33.53 10.65
#